data_AF-A0A6A3CAB5-F1
#
_entry.id   AF-A0A6A3CAB5-F1
#
_cell.length_a   1.000
_cell.length_b   1.000
_cell.length_c   1.000
_cell.angle_alpha   90.00
_cell.angle_beta   90.00
_cell.angle_gamma   90.00
#
_symmetry.space_group_name_H-M   'P 1'
#
loop_
_entity.id
_entity.type
_entity.pdbx_description
1 polymer ?
#
loop_
_entity_poly.entity_id
_entity_poly.type
_entity_poly.pdbx_seq_one_letter_code
_entity_poly.pdbx_strand_id
1 'polypeptide(L)' 'MQWNDELQAYTYPCPCGDLFQITKEDLKLGEEIARCPSCSLYITVIYNAEDFADKKSKNNLDPQKRQPVSVA' A
#
# COMPACT_ATOMS: atom_id res chain seq x y z
N MET A 1 1.06 0.32 7.47
CA MET A 1 -0.29 0.69 7.00
C MET A 1 -1.20 -0.49 7.21
N GLN A 2 -2.43 -0.24 7.69
CA GLN A 2 -3.43 -1.27 7.96
C GLN A 2 -4.55 -1.16 6.92
N TRP A 3 -5.01 -2.29 6.38
CA TRP A 3 -6.17 -2.29 5.48
C TRP A 3 -7.46 -2.19 6.29
N ASN A 4 -8.36 -1.28 5.90
CA ASN A 4 -9.69 -1.18 6.45
C ASN A 4 -10.74 -1.54 5.39
N ASP A 5 -11.39 -2.69 5.55
CA ASP A 5 -12.28 -3.26 4.54
C ASP A 5 -13.55 -2.42 4.34
N GLU A 6 -14.11 -1.88 5.42
CA GLU A 6 -15.31 -1.01 5.37
C GLU A 6 -15.06 0.30 4.60
N LEU A 7 -13.84 0.82 4.62
CA LEU A 7 -13.47 2.07 3.94
C LEU A 7 -12.76 1.82 2.59
N GLN A 8 -12.45 0.56 2.28
CA GLN A 8 -11.58 0.18 1.16
C GLN A 8 -10.30 1.02 1.05
N ALA A 9 -9.70 1.32 2.20
CA ALA A 9 -8.58 2.24 2.33
C ALA A 9 -7.50 1.71 3.26
N TYR A 10 -6.25 2.09 2.98
CA TYR A 10 -5.13 1.89 3.88
C TYR A 10 -5.07 3.04 4.88
N THR A 11 -4.98 2.69 6.17
CA THR A 11 -4.94 3.64 7.27
C THR A 11 -3.60 3.63 8.01
N TYR A 12 -3.22 4.78 8.56
CA TYR A 12 -2.01 4.94 9.39
C TYR A 12 -2.25 5.99 10.49
N PRO A 13 -1.79 5.78 11.74
CA PRO A 13 -2.04 6.72 12.84
C PRO A 13 -1.43 8.10 12.59
N CYS A 14 -2.23 9.15 12.78
CA CYS A 14 -1.81 10.54 12.71
C CYS A 14 -1.56 11.11 14.12
N PRO A 15 -0.51 11.92 14.33
CA PRO A 15 -0.24 12.54 15.64
C PRO A 15 -1.36 13.48 16.16
N CYS A 16 -2.34 13.86 15.33
CA CYS A 16 -3.49 14.65 15.77
C CYS A 16 -4.58 13.83 16.47
N GLY A 17 -4.51 12.50 16.44
CA GLY A 17 -5.50 11.59 17.02
C GLY A 17 -6.39 10.87 15.99
N ASP A 18 -6.32 11.26 14.72
CA ASP A 18 -7.04 10.63 13.61
C ASP A 18 -6.15 9.67 12.81
N LEU A 19 -6.64 9.20 11.66
CA LEU A 19 -5.93 8.30 10.77
C LEU A 19 -5.70 8.97 9.41
N PHE A 20 -4.47 8.89 8.90
CA PHE A 20 -4.22 9.06 7.48
C PHE A 20 -4.93 7.96 6.72
N GLN A 21 -5.54 8.28 5.59
CA GLN A 21 -6.23 7.33 4.73
C GLN A 21 -5.87 7.54 3.25
N ILE A 22 -5.76 6.43 2.51
CA ILE A 22 -5.64 6.42 1.05
C ILE A 22 -6.42 5.22 0.49
N THR A 23 -7.22 5.44 -0.55
CA THR A 23 -8.03 4.36 -1.11
C THR A 23 -7.18 3.42 -1.96
N LYS A 24 -7.62 2.18 -2.12
CA LYS A 24 -6.98 1.27 -3.07
C LYS A 24 -7.05 1.81 -4.50
N GLU A 25 -8.12 2.49 -4.86
CA GLU A 25 -8.32 3.09 -6.18
C GLU A 25 -7.31 4.20 -6.44
N ASP A 26 -7.06 5.07 -5.47
CA ASP A 26 -6.01 6.10 -5.56
C ASP A 26 -4.63 5.49 -5.84
N LEU A 27 -4.26 4.43 -5.12
CA LEU A 27 -3.00 3.70 -5.36
C LEU A 27 -2.93 3.09 -6.77
N LYS A 28 -4.07 2.64 -7.32
CA LYS A 28 -4.16 2.16 -8.71
C LYS A 28 -3.97 3.26 -9.74
N LEU A 29 -4.45 4.47 -9.44
CA LEU A 29 -4.28 5.64 -10.30
C LEU A 29 -2.87 6.23 -10.23
N GLY A 30 -2.02 5.75 -9.30
CA GLY A 30 -0.69 6.30 -9.07
C GLY A 30 -0.64 7.40 -8.00
N GLU A 31 -1.73 7.61 -7.25
CA GLU A 31 -1.73 8.54 -6.12
C GLU A 31 -1.08 7.88 -4.90
N GLU A 32 -0.04 8.52 -4.38
CA GLU A 32 0.77 8.05 -3.26
C GLU A 32 0.59 8.90 -1.99
N ILE A 33 -0.36 9.84 -2.00
CA ILE A 33 -0.54 10.82 -0.93
C ILE A 33 -1.69 10.43 -0.03
N ALA A 34 -1.39 9.90 1.16
CA ALA A 34 -2.40 9.65 2.18
C ALA A 34 -2.70 10.92 2.96
N ARG A 35 -4.00 11.22 3.11
CA ARG A 35 -4.50 12.47 3.72
C ARG A 35 -5.17 12.16 5.05
N CYS A 36 -4.99 13.04 6.04
CA CYS A 36 -5.72 12.96 7.30
C CYS A 36 -6.97 13.85 7.22
N PRO A 37 -8.17 13.40 7.63
CA PRO A 37 -9.40 14.21 7.56
C PRO A 37 -9.46 15.33 8.61
N SER A 38 -8.74 15.19 9.71
CA SER A 38 -8.79 16.10 10.87
C SER A 38 -7.66 17.12 10.92
N CYS A 39 -6.60 16.92 10.13
CA CYS A 39 -5.51 17.89 10.01
C CYS A 39 -5.17 18.11 8.54
N SER A 40 -4.28 19.07 8.25
CA SER A 40 -3.81 19.35 6.88
C SER A 40 -2.53 18.60 6.50
N LEU A 41 -2.11 17.62 7.31
CA LEU A 41 -0.91 16.83 7.04
C LEU A 41 -1.17 15.77 5.96
N TYR A 42 -0.11 15.43 5.27
CA TYR A 42 -0.06 14.37 4.26
C TYR A 42 1.21 13.55 4.46
N ILE A 43 1.13 12.27 4.12
CA ILE A 43 2.27 11.37 4.12
C ILE A 43 2.40 10.69 2.75
N THR A 44 3.63 10.46 2.33
CA THR A 44 3.92 9.69 1.11
C THR A 44 3.92 8.20 1.43
N VAL A 45 3.10 7.46 0.71
CA VAL A 45 2.98 6.01 0.81
C VAL A 45 3.94 5.38 -0.20
N ILE A 46 4.93 4.64 0.28
CA ILE A 46 5.83 3.88 -0.59
C ILE A 46 5.19 2.52 -0.90
N TYR A 47 4.87 2.30 -2.16
CA TYR A 47 4.27 1.06 -2.64
C TYR A 47 4.80 0.68 -4.02
N ASN A 48 4.57 -0.57 -4.41
CA ASN A 48 4.86 -1.03 -5.77
C ASN A 48 3.60 -0.92 -6.61
N ALA A 49 3.63 -0.12 -7.67
CA ALA A 49 2.48 0.05 -8.58
C ALA A 49 2.01 -1.29 -9.18
N GLU A 50 2.91 -2.24 -9.38
CA GLU A 50 2.62 -3.59 -9.88
C GLU A 50 1.69 -4.41 -8.98
N ASP A 51 1.64 -4.12 -7.67
CA ASP A 51 0.75 -4.79 -6.72
C ASP A 51 -0.72 -4.37 -6.91
N PHE A 52 -0.92 -3.13 -7.37
CA PHE A 52 -2.24 -2.52 -7.54
C PHE A 52 -2.70 -2.51 -9.00
N ALA A 53 -1.79 -2.55 -9.96
CA ALA A 53 -2.09 -2.60 -11.39
C ALA A 53 -3.03 -3.79 -11.70
N ASP A 54 -4.16 -3.50 -12.34
CA ASP A 54 -5.13 -4.53 -12.72
C ASP A 54 -4.47 -5.53 -13.67
N LYS A 55 -4.25 -6.75 -13.18
CA LYS A 55 -3.70 -7.86 -13.95
C LYS A 55 -4.63 -8.24 -15.11
N LYS A 56 -4.57 -7.54 -16.23
CA LYS A 56 -4.98 -8.11 -17.51
C LYS A 56 -3.92 -9.12 -17.97
N SER A 57 -4.07 -10.34 -17.47
CA SER A 57 -3.57 -11.61 -18.03
C SER A 57 -2.06 -11.76 -18.26
N LYS A 58 -1.38 -12.52 -17.39
CA LYS A 58 -0.79 -13.84 -17.71
C LYS A 58 0.04 -14.39 -16.53
N ASN A 59 -0.26 -15.65 -16.18
CA ASN A 59 0.54 -16.71 -15.55
C ASN A 59 1.70 -16.37 -14.60
N ASN A 60 1.66 -17.02 -13.41
CA ASN A 60 2.80 -17.54 -12.65
C ASN A 60 4.02 -16.63 -12.46
N LEU A 61 4.19 -16.06 -11.26
CA LEU A 61 5.46 -16.13 -10.56
C LEU A 61 5.24 -15.94 -9.05
N ASP A 62 5.06 -17.05 -8.36
CA ASP A 62 5.46 -17.19 -6.97
C ASP A 62 7.01 -17.22 -6.95
N PRO A 63 7.65 -16.46 -6.05
CA PRO A 63 8.82 -17.02 -5.41
C PRO A 63 8.68 -17.05 -3.89
N GLN A 64 8.09 -18.14 -3.41
CA GLN A 64 8.40 -18.72 -2.12
C GLN A 64 9.93 -18.82 -1.95
N LYS A 65 10.42 -18.10 -0.94
CA LYS A 65 11.29 -18.64 0.11
C LYS A 65 12.58 -19.36 -0.34
N ARG A 66 13.68 -18.60 -0.22
CA ARG A 66 15.01 -18.98 0.32
C ARG A 66 15.74 -20.14 -0.36
N GLN A 67 16.89 -19.82 -0.95
CA GLN A 67 18.00 -20.76 -1.08
C GLN A 67 19.11 -20.34 -0.11
N PRO A 68 19.67 -21.24 0.73
CA PRO A 68 20.88 -20.98 1.47
C PRO A 68 22.08 -21.10 0.54
N VAL A 69 22.84 -20.03 0.35
CA VAL A 69 24.15 -20.12 -0.31
C VAL A 69 25.16 -20.56 0.74
N SER A 70 25.60 -21.82 0.65
CA SER A 70 26.83 -22.28 1.30
C SER A 70 28.00 -22.04 0.35
N VAL A 71 29.09 -21.46 0.84
CA VAL A 71 30.41 -21.56 0.21
C VAL A 71 31.47 -21.71 1.31
N ALA A 72 32.26 -22.77 1.13
CA ALA A 72 33.55 -23.20 1.70
C ALA A 72 34.07 -22.55 3.00
#